data_AF-A0A6M4J8L1-F1
#
_entry.id   AF-A0A6M4J8L1-F1
#
_cell.length_a   1.000
_cell.length_b   1.000
_cell.length_c   1.000
_cell.angle_alpha   90.00
_cell.angle_beta   90.00
_cell.angle_gamma   90.00
#
_symmetry.space_group_name_H-M   'P 1'
#
loop_
_entity.id
_entity.type
_entity.pdbx_description
1 polymer ?
#
loop_
_entity_poly.entity_id
_entity_poly.type
_entity_poly.pdbx_seq_one_letter_code
_entity_poly.pdbx_strand_id
1 'polypeptide(L)'
;MENLDFKDLQNYLKQHYQDKFKDPNFLFRMFIKLTEEIGEVAEVINIKNNYKKATKKNDGSDESLIVELGDMLHYIFAIAAYTNIDLAKSVINKDVEAAKKYNHTTNLKEYIELNK
;
A
#
# COMPACT_ATOMS: atom_id res chain seq x y z
N MET A 1 4.87 17.07 10.97
CA MET A 1 4.16 16.09 10.14
C MET A 1 3.09 15.47 11.00
N GLU A 2 1.85 15.41 10.52
CA GLU A 2 0.78 14.70 11.20
C GLU A 2 1.03 13.19 11.10
N ASN A 3 0.77 12.45 12.17
CA ASN A 3 0.87 10.99 12.15
C ASN A 3 -0.35 10.44 11.39
N LEU A 4 -0.11 9.83 10.22
CA LEU A 4 -1.15 9.18 9.44
C LEU A 4 -1.41 7.77 10.00
N ASP A 5 -2.61 7.52 10.51
CA ASP A 5 -3.07 6.17 10.86
C ASP A 5 -3.68 5.47 9.63
N PHE A 6 -3.51 4.15 9.56
CA PHE A 6 -4.10 3.31 8.53
C PHE A 6 -5.62 3.46 8.52
N LYS A 7 -6.22 3.56 9.70
CA LYS A 7 -7.67 3.69 9.83
C LYS A 7 -8.17 5.03 9.30
N ASP A 8 -7.42 6.10 9.53
CA ASP A 8 -7.75 7.43 9.00
C ASP A 8 -7.68 7.44 7.48
N LEU A 9 -6.63 6.85 6.89
CA LEU A 9 -6.52 6.73 5.43
C LEU A 9 -7.67 5.90 4.83
N GLN A 10 -7.99 4.74 5.41
CA GLN A 10 -9.12 3.92 4.92
C GLN A 10 -10.45 4.66 5.02
N ASN A 11 -10.70 5.37 6.12
CA ASN A 11 -11.93 6.16 6.32
C ASN A 11 -12.02 7.32 5.34
N TYR A 12 -10.92 8.04 5.13
CA TYR A 12 -10.83 9.11 4.14
C TYR A 12 -11.16 8.60 2.75
N LEU A 13 -10.56 7.48 2.30
CA LEU A 13 -10.82 6.93 0.98
C LEU A 13 -12.24 6.38 0.82
N LYS A 14 -12.81 5.80 1.88
CA LYS A 14 -14.21 5.38 1.91
C LYS A 14 -15.15 6.56 1.69
N GLN A 15 -14.86 7.71 2.32
CA GLN A 15 -15.63 8.93 2.13
C GLN A 15 -15.38 9.56 0.74
N HIS A 16 -14.11 9.66 0.33
CA HIS A 16 -13.71 10.27 -0.94
C HIS A 16 -14.30 9.55 -2.17
N TYR A 17 -14.42 8.23 -2.11
CA TYR A 17 -14.96 7.41 -3.19
C TYR A 17 -16.41 6.95 -2.98
N GLN A 18 -17.13 7.46 -1.97
CA GLN A 18 -18.48 7.01 -1.62
C GLN A 18 -19.46 6.96 -2.81
N ASP A 19 -19.38 7.94 -3.71
CA ASP A 19 -20.26 8.00 -4.88
C ASP A 19 -19.83 7.02 -5.98
N LYS A 20 -18.52 6.76 -6.08
CA LYS A 20 -17.94 5.83 -7.05
C LYS A 20 -18.08 4.38 -6.64
N PHE A 21 -18.31 4.09 -5.35
CA PHE A 21 -18.54 2.72 -4.85
C PHE A 21 -19.85 2.10 -5.37
N LYS A 22 -20.76 2.90 -5.93
CA LYS A 22 -21.97 2.40 -6.60
C LYS A 22 -21.67 1.73 -7.95
N ASP A 23 -20.48 1.97 -8.51
CA ASP A 23 -20.05 1.35 -9.76
C ASP A 23 -19.57 -0.08 -9.51
N PRO A 24 -20.20 -1.10 -10.11
CA PRO A 24 -19.80 -2.50 -9.92
C PRO A 24 -18.38 -2.79 -10.42
N ASN A 25 -17.82 -1.93 -11.29
CA ASN A 25 -16.46 -2.09 -11.82
C ASN A 25 -15.41 -1.37 -10.96
N PHE A 26 -15.79 -0.70 -9.87
CA PHE A 26 -14.86 0.07 -9.05
C PHE A 26 -13.66 -0.78 -8.60
N LEU A 27 -13.92 -1.98 -8.06
CA LEU A 27 -12.88 -2.90 -7.62
C LEU A 27 -11.92 -3.26 -8.76
N PHE A 28 -12.46 -3.60 -9.93
CA PHE A 28 -11.66 -3.91 -11.11
C PHE A 28 -10.80 -2.72 -11.54
N ARG A 29 -11.36 -1.50 -11.58
CA ARG A 29 -10.61 -0.28 -11.92
C ARG A 29 -9.45 -0.03 -10.94
N MET A 30 -9.69 -0.16 -9.64
CA MET A 30 -8.64 0.01 -8.64
C MET A 30 -7.56 -1.06 -8.76
N PHE A 31 -7.92 -2.30 -9.09
CA PHE A 31 -6.95 -3.36 -9.31
C PHE A 31 -6.07 -3.10 -10.55
N ILE A 32 -6.65 -2.58 -11.63
CA ILE A 32 -5.88 -2.17 -12.82
C ILE A 32 -4.92 -1.04 -12.48
N LYS A 33 -5.37 0.02 -11.79
CA LYS A 33 -4.46 1.10 -11.36
C LYS A 33 -3.34 0.57 -10.46
N LEU A 34 -3.64 -0.27 -9.47
CA LEU A 34 -2.61 -0.91 -8.64
C LEU A 34 -1.58 -1.68 -9.48
N THR A 35 -2.02 -2.37 -10.53
CA THR A 35 -1.12 -3.10 -11.44
C THR A 35 -0.24 -2.15 -12.26
N GLU A 36 -0.78 -1.01 -12.68
CA GLU A 36 0.00 0.06 -13.33
C GLU A 36 1.09 0.57 -12.38
N GLU A 37 0.74 0.90 -11.13
CA GLU A 37 1.71 1.43 -10.16
C GLU A 37 2.81 0.41 -9.80
N ILE A 38 2.49 -0.90 -9.79
CA ILE A 38 3.50 -1.97 -9.66
C ILE A 38 4.50 -1.91 -10.83
N GLY A 39 4.01 -1.64 -12.04
CA GLY A 39 4.84 -1.44 -13.22
C GLY A 39 5.73 -0.19 -13.12
N GLU A 40 5.20 0.90 -12.57
CA GLU A 40 5.94 2.15 -12.37
C GLU A 40 7.06 1.97 -11.32
N VAL A 41 6.78 1.31 -10.18
CA VAL A 41 7.81 0.92 -9.20
C VAL A 41 8.89 0.04 -9.83
N ALA A 42 8.50 -0.96 -10.63
CA ALA A 42 9.45 -1.82 -11.32
C ALA A 42 10.33 -1.03 -12.31
N GLU A 43 9.77 -0.04 -12.99
CA GLU A 43 10.52 0.87 -13.86
C GLU A 43 11.56 1.68 -13.07
N VAL A 44 11.17 2.30 -11.96
CA VAL A 44 12.09 3.06 -11.10
C VAL A 44 13.26 2.19 -10.63
N ILE A 45 12.98 0.97 -10.15
CA ILE A 45 14.01 0.02 -9.71
C ILE A 45 14.94 -0.38 -10.87
N ASN A 46 14.39 -0.61 -12.07
CA ASN A 46 15.20 -0.96 -13.24
C ASN A 46 16.13 0.18 -13.67
N ILE A 47 15.66 1.43 -13.60
CA ILE A 47 16.48 2.61 -13.89
C ILE A 47 17.56 2.77 -12.82
N LYS A 48 17.22 2.64 -11.54
CA LYS A 48 18.14 2.72 -10.40
C LYS A 48 19.29 1.70 -10.50
N ASN A 49 19.00 0.50 -11.03
CA ASN A 49 19.99 -0.56 -11.25
C ASN A 49 20.69 -0.51 -12.63
N ASN A 50 20.49 0.56 -13.41
CA ASN A 50 21.07 0.74 -14.75
C ASN A 50 20.65 -0.31 -15.81
N TYR A 51 19.55 -1.02 -15.58
CA TYR A 51 18.97 -1.93 -16.59
C TYR A 51 18.11 -1.20 -17.64
N LYS A 52 17.69 0.03 -17.35
CA LYS A 52 16.93 0.92 -18.26
C LYS A 52 17.44 2.36 -18.13
N LYS A 53 17.29 3.17 -19.18
CA LYS A 53 17.59 4.61 -19.12
C LYS A 53 16.46 5.38 -18.44
N ALA A 54 16.82 6.43 -17.70
CA ALA A 54 15.86 7.38 -17.14
C ALA A 54 14.91 7.92 -18.21
N THR A 55 13.66 8.12 -17.83
CA THR A 55 12.62 8.73 -18.66
C THR A 55 12.23 10.09 -18.09
N LYS A 56 11.35 10.84 -18.79
CA LYS A 56 10.81 12.09 -18.25
C LYS A 56 9.90 11.89 -17.03
N LYS A 57 9.36 10.68 -16.85
CA LYS A 57 8.47 10.34 -15.74
C LYS A 57 9.24 9.82 -14.54
N ASN A 58 10.23 8.95 -14.78
CA ASN A 58 10.98 8.27 -13.75
C ASN A 58 12.48 8.40 -14.01
N ASP A 59 13.21 8.88 -13.01
CA ASP A 59 14.66 9.09 -13.06
C ASP A 59 15.45 8.04 -12.24
N GLY A 60 14.76 7.10 -11.59
CA GLY A 60 15.38 6.09 -10.73
C GLY A 60 15.78 6.60 -9.34
N SER A 61 15.41 7.84 -8.99
CA SER A 61 15.66 8.44 -7.68
C SER A 61 14.80 7.82 -6.58
N ASP A 62 15.19 8.06 -5.33
CA ASP A 62 14.39 7.67 -4.17
C ASP A 62 13.11 8.51 -4.08
N GLU A 63 13.13 9.74 -4.60
CA GLU A 63 11.95 10.60 -4.74
C GLU A 63 10.93 9.99 -5.72
N SER A 64 11.37 9.49 -6.89
CA SER A 64 10.48 8.76 -7.80
C SER A 64 9.93 7.51 -7.11
N LEU A 65 10.79 6.75 -6.40
CA LEU A 65 10.37 5.52 -5.74
C LEU A 65 9.31 5.74 -4.65
N ILE A 66 9.45 6.77 -3.82
CA ILE A 66 8.50 7.04 -2.74
C ILE A 66 7.14 7.51 -3.27
N VAL A 67 7.11 8.21 -4.41
CA VAL A 67 5.88 8.60 -5.10
C VAL A 67 5.11 7.37 -5.55
N GLU A 68 5.77 6.47 -6.31
CA GLU A 68 5.12 5.28 -6.85
C GLU A 68 4.69 4.28 -5.76
N LEU A 69 5.48 4.14 -4.69
CA LEU A 69 5.07 3.36 -3.51
C LEU A 69 3.86 3.98 -2.80
N GLY A 70 3.78 5.31 -2.78
CA GLY A 70 2.61 6.04 -2.26
C GLY A 70 1.35 5.74 -3.07
N ASP A 71 1.45 5.74 -4.39
CA ASP A 71 0.32 5.42 -5.27
C ASP A 71 -0.12 3.95 -5.13
N MET A 72 0.83 3.02 -4.99
CA MET A 72 0.52 1.62 -4.64
C MET A 72 -0.27 1.52 -3.32
N LEU A 73 0.19 2.20 -2.26
CA LEU A 73 -0.52 2.22 -0.97
C LEU A 73 -1.92 2.81 -1.13
N HIS A 74 -2.07 3.91 -1.88
CA HIS A 74 -3.37 4.52 -2.14
C HIS A 74 -4.38 3.52 -2.72
N TYR A 75 -4.01 2.78 -3.78
CA TYR A 75 -4.93 1.81 -4.39
C TYR A 75 -5.19 0.57 -3.52
N ILE A 76 -4.19 0.10 -2.76
CA ILE A 76 -4.40 -0.98 -1.78
C ILE A 76 -5.45 -0.57 -0.73
N PHE A 77 -5.33 0.65 -0.19
CA PHE A 77 -6.27 1.15 0.80
C PHE A 77 -7.65 1.45 0.19
N ALA A 78 -7.72 1.92 -1.06
CA ALA A 78 -8.99 2.11 -1.76
C ALA A 78 -9.74 0.78 -1.96
N ILE A 79 -9.03 -0.30 -2.31
CA ILE A 79 -9.60 -1.65 -2.41
C ILE A 79 -10.09 -2.13 -1.04
N ALA A 80 -9.30 -1.96 0.01
CA ALA A 80 -9.69 -2.33 1.37
C ALA A 80 -10.94 -1.56 1.85
N ALA A 81 -10.99 -0.26 1.56
CA ALA A 81 -12.14 0.61 1.86
C ALA A 81 -13.42 0.17 1.13
N TYR A 82 -13.32 -0.17 -0.17
CA TYR A 82 -14.46 -0.65 -0.96
C TYR A 82 -14.99 -2.01 -0.47
N THR A 83 -14.08 -2.91 -0.13
CA THR A 83 -14.40 -4.28 0.31
C THR A 83 -14.74 -4.39 1.80
N ASN A 84 -14.66 -3.29 2.56
CA ASN A 84 -14.78 -3.25 4.02
C ASN A 84 -13.80 -4.19 4.74
N ILE A 85 -12.61 -4.39 4.16
CA ILE A 85 -11.52 -5.13 4.81
C ILE A 85 -10.80 -4.20 5.79
N ASP A 86 -10.63 -4.66 7.03
CA ASP A 86 -9.77 -3.99 8.01
C ASP A 86 -8.31 -4.35 7.71
N LEU A 87 -7.61 -3.46 6.99
CA LEU A 87 -6.27 -3.73 6.50
C LEU A 87 -5.26 -3.75 7.65
N ALA A 88 -5.39 -2.84 8.61
CA ALA A 88 -4.53 -2.79 9.79
C ALA A 88 -4.60 -4.10 10.59
N LYS A 89 -5.82 -4.60 10.85
CA LYS A 89 -6.02 -5.89 11.51
C LYS A 89 -5.45 -7.04 10.68
N SER A 90 -5.62 -7.02 9.36
CA SER A 90 -5.08 -8.05 8.47
C SER A 90 -3.55 -8.10 8.52
N VAL A 91 -2.88 -6.95 8.51
CA VAL A 91 -1.40 -6.86 8.60
C VAL A 91 -0.91 -7.43 9.93
N ILE A 92 -1.52 -7.02 11.05
CA ILE A 92 -1.15 -7.52 12.38
C ILE A 92 -1.31 -9.05 12.47
N ASN A 93 -2.46 -9.57 12.05
CA ASN A 93 -2.73 -11.01 12.10
C ASN A 93 -1.76 -11.80 11.22
N LYS A 94 -1.45 -11.28 10.02
CA LYS A 94 -0.54 -11.95 9.09
C LYS A 94 0.87 -12.04 9.65
N ASP A 95 1.34 -10.98 10.30
CA ASP A 95 2.65 -10.96 10.96
C ASP A 95 2.71 -11.93 12.16
N VAL A 96 1.67 -11.95 13.00
CA VAL A 96 1.58 -12.91 14.13
C VAL A 96 1.70 -14.37 13.65
N GLU A 97 1.02 -14.72 12.56
CA GLU A 97 1.11 -16.05 11.98
C GLU A 97 2.48 -16.33 11.34
N ALA A 98 3.11 -15.32 10.72
CA ALA A 98 4.47 -15.45 10.19
C ALA A 98 5.49 -15.64 11.32
N ALA A 99 5.38 -14.88 12.41
CA ALA A 99 6.25 -14.99 13.57
C ALA A 99 6.21 -16.40 14.19
N LYS A 100 5.02 -16.99 14.32
CA LYS A 100 4.88 -18.40 14.74
C LYS A 100 5.52 -19.37 13.75
N LYS A 101 5.27 -19.18 12.46
CA LYS A 101 5.76 -20.07 11.40
C LYS A 101 7.29 -20.07 11.29
N TYR A 102 7.91 -18.91 11.45
CA TYR A 102 9.35 -18.71 11.30
C TYR A 102 10.09 -18.58 12.63
N ASN A 103 9.40 -18.85 13.74
CA ASN A 103 9.95 -18.85 15.10
C ASN A 103 10.65 -17.54 15.48
N HIS A 104 10.05 -16.41 15.11
CA HIS A 104 10.52 -15.08 15.50
C HIS A 104 10.35 -14.86 17.01
N THR A 105 11.26 -14.09 17.60
CA THR A 105 11.23 -13.79 19.05
C THR A 105 10.13 -12.82 19.46
N THR A 106 9.61 -12.03 18.51
CA THR A 106 8.61 -10.98 18.76
C THR A 106 7.77 -10.82 17.50
N ASN A 107 6.45 -10.64 17.66
CA ASN A 107 5.55 -10.27 16.57
C ASN A 107 5.13 -8.78 16.63
N LEU A 108 4.56 -8.28 15.54
CA LEU A 108 4.14 -6.88 15.42
C LEU A 108 3.17 -6.44 16.51
N LYS A 109 2.26 -7.32 16.95
CA LYS A 109 1.31 -6.99 18.02
C LYS A 109 2.05 -6.74 19.34
N GLU A 110 2.93 -7.65 19.73
CA GLU A 110 3.76 -7.52 20.93
C GLU A 110 4.66 -6.28 20.85
N TYR A 111 5.26 -6.01 19.69
CA TYR A 111 6.07 -4.82 19.48
C TYR A 111 5.27 -3.54 19.71
N ILE A 112 4.05 -3.44 19.17
CA ILE A 112 3.18 -2.28 19.36
C ILE A 112 2.78 -2.11 20.84
N GLU A 113 2.48 -3.21 21.54
CA GLU A 113 2.09 -3.19 22.96
C GLU A 113 3.25 -2.75 23.87
N LEU A 114 4.50 -3.07 23.52
CA LEU A 114 5.70 -2.70 24.29
C LEU A 114 6.18 -1.26 24.05
N ASN A 115 5.81 -0.64 22.93
CA ASN A 115 6.30 0.68 22.51
C ASN A 115 5.22 1.77 22.51
N LYS A 116 4.05 1.49 23.11
CA LYS A 116 3.00 2.47 23.38
C LYS A 116 3.11 3.00 24.81
#